data_AF-A0A373DDE3-F1
#
_entry.id   AF-A0A373DDE3-F1
#
_cell.length_a   1.000
_cell.length_b   1.000
_cell.length_c   1.000
_cell.angle_alpha   90.00
_cell.angle_beta   90.00
_cell.angle_gamma   90.00
#
_symmetry.space_group_name_H-M   'P 1'
#
loop_
_entity.id
_entity.type
_entity.pdbx_description
1 polymer ?
#
loop_
_entity_poly.entity_id
_entity_poly.type
_entity_poly.pdbx_seq_one_letter_code
_entity_poly.pdbx_strand_id
1 'polypeptide(L)' 'MEPDMRRLVEWVLNITQARYDAHRAGEPDPYDLPLPDELAADLHGGSADTRDTMEPEPLHQRRSTA' A
#
# COMPACT_ATOMS: atom_id res chain seq x y z
N MET A 1 -11.75 36.47 -13.85
CA MET A 1 -10.83 36.73 -12.73
C MET A 1 -9.77 35.65 -12.78
N GLU A 2 -8.50 36.04 -12.80
CA GLU A 2 -7.38 35.09 -12.73
C GLU A 2 -7.34 34.50 -11.31
N PRO A 3 -7.20 33.18 -11.12
CA PRO A 3 -6.96 32.63 -9.79
C PRO A 3 -5.62 33.14 -9.23
N ASP A 4 -5.59 33.43 -7.93
CA ASP A 4 -4.35 33.78 -7.24
C ASP A 4 -3.44 32.55 -7.17
N MET A 5 -2.47 32.49 -8.09
CA MET A 5 -1.53 31.39 -8.22
C MET A 5 -0.71 31.18 -6.94
N ARG A 6 -0.40 32.24 -6.19
CA ARG A 6 0.35 32.11 -4.92
C ARG A 6 -0.47 31.34 -3.91
N ARG A 7 -1.74 31.70 -3.78
CA ARG A 7 -2.67 31.04 -2.85
C ARG A 7 -2.92 29.59 -3.23
N LEU A 8 -3.00 29.29 -4.53
CA LEU A 8 -3.15 27.91 -5.01
C LEU A 8 -1.93 27.06 -4.64
N VAL A 9 -0.72 27.58 -4.89
CA VAL A 9 0.54 26.89 -4.54
C VAL A 9 0.62 26.63 -3.03
N GLU A 10 0.32 27.63 -2.21
CA GLU A 10 0.29 27.48 -0.75
C GLU A 10 -0.67 26.37 -0.31
N TRP A 11 -1.88 26.35 -0.89
CA TRP A 11 -2.88 25.34 -0.55
C TRP A 11 -2.43 23.92 -0.92
N VAL A 12 -1.87 23.74 -2.13
CA VAL A 12 -1.34 22.43 -2.57
C VAL A 12 -0.22 21.95 -1.64
N LEU A 13 0.72 22.84 -1.29
CA LEU A 13 1.84 22.48 -0.41
C LEU A 13 1.36 22.07 0.99
N ASN A 14 0.39 22.79 1.54
CA ASN A 14 -0.21 22.44 2.84
C ASN A 14 -0.90 21.07 2.81
N ILE A 15 -1.60 20.74 1.72
CA ILE A 15 -2.22 19.41 1.55
C ILE A 15 -1.12 18.34 1.49
N THR A 16 -0.08 18.53 0.67
CA THR A 16 1.01 17.55 0.55
C THR A 16 1.75 17.32 1.86
N GLN A 17 1.98 18.38 2.64
CA GLN A 17 2.63 18.29 3.94
C GLN A 17 1.77 17.47 4.94
N ALA A 18 0.49 17.79 5.06
CA ALA A 18 -0.42 17.09 5.97
C ALA A 18 -0.57 15.59 5.62
N ARG A 19 -0.64 15.25 4.33
CA ARG A 19 -0.67 13.85 3.88
C ARG A 19 0.64 13.12 4.21
N TYR A 20 1.77 13.79 4.00
CA TYR A 20 3.08 13.22 4.31
C TYR A 20 3.23 12.95 5.82
N ASP A 21 2.79 13.89 6.65
CA ASP A 21 2.86 13.75 8.10
C ASP A 21 1.96 12.62 8.61
N ALA A 22 0.74 12.49 8.08
CA ALA A 22 -0.16 11.38 8.38
C ALA A 22 0.45 10.02 7.99
N HIS A 23 1.01 9.91 6.78
CA HIS A 23 1.71 8.71 6.33
C HIS A 23 2.89 8.35 7.26
N ARG A 24 3.69 9.35 7.68
CA ARG A 24 4.80 9.12 8.62
C ARG A 24 4.33 8.67 10.00
N ALA A 25 3.15 9.10 10.43
CA ALA A 25 2.54 8.72 11.69
C ALA A 25 1.81 7.37 11.62
N GLY A 26 1.57 6.82 10.43
CA GLY A 26 0.72 5.65 10.21
C GLY A 26 -0.77 5.95 10.36
N GLU A 27 -1.15 7.23 10.31
CA GLU A 27 -2.52 7.72 10.38
C GLU A 27 -3.17 7.72 8.99
N PRO A 28 -4.50 7.63 8.91
CA PRO A 28 -5.20 7.74 7.63
C PRO A 28 -4.99 9.11 6.96
N ASP A 29 -5.07 9.14 5.64
CA ASP A 29 -5.00 10.38 4.86
C ASP A 29 -6.14 11.33 5.29
N PRO A 30 -5.84 12.52 5.83
CA PRO A 30 -6.87 13.43 6.36
C PRO A 30 -7.80 14.00 5.29
N TYR A 31 -7.47 13.84 4.01
CA TYR A 31 -8.28 14.31 2.89
C TYR A 31 -8.86 13.18 2.03
N ASP A 32 -8.61 11.91 2.40
CA ASP A 32 -9.04 10.72 1.66
C ASP A 32 -8.79 10.80 0.15
N LEU A 33 -7.69 11.46 -0.24
CA LEU A 33 -7.38 11.66 -1.65
C LEU A 33 -6.87 10.34 -2.25
N PRO A 34 -7.25 10.02 -3.49
CA PRO A 34 -6.76 8.82 -4.15
C PRO A 34 -5.23 8.87 -4.24
N LEU A 35 -4.61 7.69 -4.15
CA LEU A 35 -3.21 7.59 -4.53
C LEU A 35 -3.10 7.83 -6.04
N PRO A 36 -2.05 8.53 -6.50
CA PRO A 36 -1.70 8.56 -7.91
C PRO A 36 -1.59 7.14 -8.47
N ASP A 37 -2.06 6.94 -9.71
CA ASP A 37 -2.09 5.61 -10.36
C ASP A 37 -0.72 4.92 -10.38
N GLU A 38 0.34 5.71 -10.53
CA GLU A 38 1.74 5.27 -10.50
C GLU A 38 2.11 4.61 -9.16
N LEU A 39 1.63 5.17 -8.04
CA LEU A 39 1.87 4.65 -6.69
C LEU A 39 0.88 3.52 -6.34
N ALA A 40 -0.34 3.56 -6.87
CA ALA A 40 -1.31 2.50 -6.67
C ALA A 40 -0.86 1.18 -7.33
N ALA A 41 -0.21 1.25 -8.49
CA ALA A 41 0.37 0.11 -9.18
C ALA A 41 1.45 -0.60 -8.35
N ASP A 42 2.31 0.15 -7.67
CA ASP A 42 3.37 -0.39 -6.82
C ASP A 42 2.82 -1.12 -5.57
N LEU A 43 1.68 -0.67 -5.05
CA LEU A 43 1.01 -1.31 -3.91
C LEU A 43 0.20 -2.55 -4.31
N HIS A 44 -0.34 -2.60 -5.53
CA HIS A 44 -1.11 -3.75 -6.03
C HIS A 44 -0.24 -4.82 -6.72
N GLY A 45 0.96 -4.47 -7.19
CA GLY A 45 1.92 -5.40 -7.79
C GLY A 45 2.67 -6.30 -6.81
N GLY A 46 2.48 -6.12 -5.49
CA GLY A 46 3.22 -6.85 -4.45
C GLY A 46 2.51 -8.05 -3.82
N SER A 47 1.31 -8.42 -4.26
CA SER A 47 0.52 -9.47 -3.58
C SER A 47 -0.24 -10.42 -4.51
N ALA A 48 0.41 -10.85 -5.59
CA ALA A 48 -0.07 -12.00 -6.34
C ALA A 48 1.11 -12.87 -6.78
N ASP A 49 1.29 -13.96 -6.02
CA ASP A 49 1.77 -15.28 -6.49
C ASP A 49 3.27 -15.36 -6.87
N THR A 50 4.13 -16.04 -6.10
CA THR A 50 4.02 -17.47 -5.84
C THR A 50 4.30 -17.82 -4.39
N ARG A 51 3.27 -18.36 -3.74
CA ARG A 51 3.44 -19.34 -2.67
C ARG A 51 4.12 -20.54 -3.31
N ASP A 52 5.46 -20.56 -3.29
CA ASP A 52 6.23 -21.75 -3.62
C ASP A 52 5.66 -22.88 -2.75
N THR A 53 5.12 -23.86 -3.44
CA THR A 53 4.47 -25.01 -2.86
C THR A 53 5.58 -25.88 -2.28
N MET A 54 6.05 -25.53 -1.08
CA MET A 54 6.71 -26.52 -0.23
C MET A 54 5.60 -27.43 0.28
N GLU A 55 5.32 -28.47 -0.52
CA GLU A 55 4.70 -29.71 -0.09
C GLU A 55 5.26 -30.08 1.31
N PRO A 56 4.45 -30.04 2.38
CA PRO A 56 4.91 -30.60 3.64
C PRO A 56 4.96 -32.12 3.44
N GLU A 57 6.16 -32.68 3.27
CA GLU A 57 6.40 -34.12 3.38
C GLU A 57 5.65 -34.66 4.61
N PRO A 58 4.65 -35.55 4.47
CA PRO A 58 4.06 -36.19 5.62
C PRO A 58 5.01 -37.30 6.08
N LEU A 59 5.94 -36.92 6.94
CA LEU A 59 6.68 -37.86 7.77
C LEU A 59 5.70 -38.62 8.68
N HIS A 60 5.62 -39.93 8.39
CA HIS A 60 5.19 -41.03 9.25
C HIS A 60 3.68 -41.26 9.42
N GLN A 61 3.19 -42.38 8.88
CA GLN A 61 2.28 -43.25 9.62
C GLN A 61 2.59 -44.73 9.35
N ARG A 62 2.96 -45.42 10.44
CA ARG A 62 3.22 -46.85 10.55
C ARG A 62 1.92 -47.63 10.42
N ARG A 63 1.89 -48.76 9.69
CA ARG A 63 1.08 -49.93 10.06
C ARG A 63 1.55 -51.21 9.36
N SER A 64 1.86 -52.21 10.19
CA SER A 64 2.13 -53.60 9.85
C SER A 64 0.93 -54.29 9.19
N THR A 65 1.19 -55.20 8.24
CA THR A 65 0.41 -56.40 7.82
C THR A 65 1.11 -56.92 6.55
N ALA A 66 1.42 -58.19 6.30
CA ALA A 66 1.22 -59.47 6.96
C ALA A 66 2.37 -60.41 6.53
#